data_AF-A0A5E8HET7-F1
#
_entry.id   AF-A0A5E8HET7-F1
#
_cell.length_a   1.000
_cell.length_b   1.000
_cell.length_c   1.000
_cell.angle_alpha   90.00
_cell.angle_beta   90.00
_cell.angle_gamma   90.00
#
_symmetry.space_group_name_H-M   'P 1'
#
loop_
_entity.id
_entity.type
_entity.pdbx_description
1 polymer ?
#
loop_
_entity_poly.entity_id
_entity_poly.type
_entity_poly.pdbx_seq_one_letter_code
_entity_poly.pdbx_strand_id
1 'polypeptide(L)' 'MLNDWDCIEFPQDNQGIKQWSKIIGQSGTYQSYGNSVAVDRYGTLYATGFTSGGFDGESKFGSFDAFLIQYK' A
#
# COMPACT_ATOMS: atom_id res chain seq x y z
N MET A 1 -28.26 26.77 -16.84
CA MET A 1 -26.79 26.66 -16.79
C MET A 1 -26.50 25.90 -15.52
N LEU A 2 -26.18 24.61 -15.61
CA LEU A 2 -25.76 23.82 -14.45
C LEU A 2 -24.34 24.28 -14.06
N ASN A 3 -24.13 24.48 -12.76
CA ASN A 3 -22.82 24.70 -12.17
C ASN A 3 -22.12 23.34 -12.05
N ASP A 4 -21.63 22.84 -13.17
CA ASP A 4 -21.01 21.51 -13.34
C ASP A 4 -19.67 21.41 -12.60
N TRP A 5 -19.72 20.98 -11.34
CA TRP A 5 -18.73 20.06 -10.81
C TRP A 5 -19.50 18.86 -10.26
N ASP A 6 -19.92 17.98 -11.16
CA ASP A 6 -20.51 16.71 -10.76
C ASP A 6 -19.42 15.87 -10.08
N CYS A 7 -19.57 15.65 -8.78
CA CYS A 7 -18.80 14.65 -8.07
C CYS A 7 -19.30 13.27 -8.52
N ILE A 8 -18.51 12.59 -9.34
CA ILE A 8 -18.72 11.17 -9.60
C ILE A 8 -18.14 10.40 -8.42
N GLU A 9 -19.02 9.93 -7.54
CA GLU A 9 -18.67 8.92 -6.56
C GLU A 9 -18.72 7.53 -7.22
N PHE A 10 -17.61 6.81 -7.21
CA PHE A 10 -17.62 5.38 -7.52
C PHE A 10 -18.10 4.66 -6.26
N PRO A 11 -19.26 3.97 -6.28
CA PRO A 11 -19.71 3.20 -5.13
C PRO A 11 -18.67 2.11 -4.84
N GLN A 12 -18.03 2.16 -3.68
CA GLN A 12 -17.26 1.03 -3.18
C GLN A 12 -18.24 0.09 -2.48
N ASP A 13 -18.52 -1.08 -3.07
CA ASP A 13 -19.33 -2.17 -2.47
C ASP A 13 -18.57 -2.89 -1.34
N ASN A 14 -17.98 -2.13 -0.44
CA ASN A 14 -17.45 -2.66 0.79
C ASN A 14 -18.51 -2.35 1.84
N GLN A 15 -19.49 -3.24 2.03
CA GLN A 15 -20.58 -3.16 3.03
C GLN A 15 -20.08 -3.16 4.49
N GLY A 16 -18.96 -2.50 4.79
CA GLY A 16 -18.19 -2.62 6.02
C GLY A 16 -17.45 -3.96 6.17
N ILE A 17 -17.56 -4.87 5.19
CA ILE A 17 -16.98 -6.21 5.28
C ILE A 17 -15.49 -6.15 4.90
N LYS A 18 -14.62 -6.43 5.87
CA LYS A 18 -13.19 -6.63 5.64
C LYS A 18 -12.99 -7.82 4.69
N GLN A 19 -12.44 -7.56 3.51
CA GLN A 19 -12.09 -8.60 2.54
C GLN A 19 -10.82 -9.36 2.96
N TRP A 20 -9.72 -8.63 3.18
CA TRP A 20 -8.44 -9.22 3.60
C TRP A 20 -7.55 -8.19 4.31
N SER A 21 -6.51 -8.68 4.97
CA SER A 21 -5.38 -7.89 5.44
C SER A 21 -4.10 -8.71 5.32
N LYS A 22 -3.03 -8.14 4.76
CA LYS A 22 -1.70 -8.74 4.76
C LYS A 22 -0.79 -7.89 5.63
N ILE A 23 -0.15 -8.52 6.61
CA ILE A 23 0.87 -7.89 7.43
C ILE A 23 2.22 -8.24 6.80
N ILE A 24 3.05 -7.21 6.61
CA ILE A 24 4.40 -7.30 6.04
C ILE A 24 5.37 -6.51 6.90
N GLY A 25 6.64 -6.91 6.85
CA GLY A 25 7.71 -6.34 7.63
C GLY A 25 8.50 -7.43 8.36
N GLN A 26 9.47 -7.01 9.17
CA GLN A 26 10.31 -7.91 9.94
C GLN A 26 9.97 -7.83 11.44
N SER A 27 9.90 -8.98 12.10
CA SER A 27 9.73 -9.06 13.55
C SER A 27 10.98 -8.60 14.30
N GLY A 28 10.81 -8.14 15.54
CA GLY A 28 11.90 -7.66 16.39
C GLY A 28 11.91 -6.13 16.51
N THR A 29 13.10 -5.53 16.55
CA THR A 29 13.29 -4.08 16.73
C THR A 29 13.33 -3.30 15.40
N TYR A 30 13.01 -3.96 14.28
CA TYR A 30 12.98 -3.33 12.97
C TYR A 30 11.71 -2.50 12.79
N GLN A 31 11.81 -1.48 11.94
CA GLN A 31 10.75 -0.51 11.68
C GLN A 31 10.45 -0.52 10.19
N SER A 32 9.17 -0.50 9.85
CA SER A 32 8.72 -0.34 8.46
C SER A 32 7.59 0.69 8.42
N TYR A 33 7.67 1.63 7.49
CA TYR A 33 6.72 2.73 7.32
C TYR A 33 6.24 2.76 5.88
N GLY A 34 4.92 2.81 5.68
CA GLY A 34 4.32 3.08 4.38
C GLY A 34 4.23 4.58 4.12
N ASN A 35 4.63 5.02 2.92
CA ASN A 35 4.61 6.42 2.52
C ASN A 35 3.51 6.73 1.49
N SER A 36 3.26 5.82 0.54
CA SER A 36 2.26 6.04 -0.50
C SER A 36 1.72 4.72 -1.04
N VAL A 37 0.48 4.76 -1.51
CA VAL A 37 -0.19 3.67 -2.22
C VAL A 37 -0.80 4.18 -3.52
N ALA A 38 -0.75 3.37 -4.57
CA ALA A 38 -1.38 3.64 -5.85
C ALA A 38 -2.00 2.35 -6.41
N VAL A 39 -3.06 2.48 -7.20
CA VAL A 39 -3.70 1.35 -7.87
C VAL A 39 -3.71 1.63 -9.37
N ASP A 40 -3.27 0.67 -10.18
CA ASP A 40 -3.35 0.80 -11.64
C ASP A 40 -4.76 0.50 -12.17
N ARG A 41 -4.96 0.70 -13.48
CA ARG A 41 -6.25 0.42 -14.14
C ARG A 41 -6.65 -1.06 -14.16
N TYR A 42 -5.72 -1.96 -13.81
CA TYR A 42 -5.94 -3.40 -13.77
C TYR A 42 -6.23 -3.90 -12.34
N GLY A 43 -6.26 -3.00 -11.35
CA GLY A 43 -6.47 -3.34 -9.95
C GLY A 43 -5.20 -3.78 -9.21
N THR A 44 -4.02 -3.64 -9.80
CA THR A 44 -2.75 -3.93 -9.12
C THR A 44 -2.47 -2.82 -8.12
N LEU A 45 -2.31 -3.17 -6.84
CA LEU A 45 -1.93 -2.24 -5.78
C LEU A 45 -0.42 -2.16 -5.67
N TYR A 46 0.11 -0.93 -5.65
CA TYR A 46 1.50 -0.63 -5.38
C TYR A 46 1.60 0.11 -4.06
N ALA A 47 2.53 -0.29 -3.20
CA ALA A 47 2.83 0.42 -1.96
C ALA A 47 4.32 0.69 -1.86
N THR A 48 4.66 1.86 -1.34
CA THR A 48 6.06 2.31 -1.17
C THR A 48 6.31 2.75 0.25
N GLY A 49 7.58 2.71 0.65
CA GLY A 49 7.97 3.20 1.95
C GLY A 49 9.42 2.87 2.30
N PHE A 50 9.70 2.85 3.59
CA PHE A 50 11.03 2.56 4.13
C PHE A 50 11.00 1.46 5.19
N THR A 51 12.08 0.70 5.29
CA THR A 51 12.26 -0.39 6.26
C THR A 51 13.69 -0.42 6.78
N SER A 52 13.89 -0.70 8.08
CA SER A 52 15.23 -0.91 8.68
C SER A 52 15.61 -2.38 8.81
N GLY A 53 14.69 -3.26 8.42
CA GLY A 53 14.87 -4.71 8.35
C GLY A 53 14.70 -5.25 6.93
N GLY A 54 14.98 -6.54 6.76
CA GLY A 54 14.58 -7.29 5.58
C GLY A 54 13.08 -7.19 5.34
N PHE A 55 12.67 -7.28 4.09
CA PHE A 55 11.32 -6.92 3.67
C PHE A 55 10.86 -7.82 2.53
N ASP A 56 9.70 -8.45 2.72
CA ASP A 56 9.07 -9.37 1.75
C ASP A 56 10.01 -10.48 1.21
N GLY A 57 10.88 -11.00 2.08
CA GLY A 57 11.86 -12.05 1.72
C GLY A 57 13.22 -11.53 1.29
N GLU A 58 13.35 -10.22 1.07
CA GLU A 58 14.63 -9.57 0.75
C GLU A 58 15.40 -9.20 2.01
N SER A 59 16.73 -9.25 1.92
CA SER A 59 17.63 -8.79 2.98
C SER A 59 17.85 -7.29 2.91
N LYS A 60 18.00 -6.64 4.06
CA LYS A 60 18.37 -5.22 4.10
C LYS A 60 19.77 -4.99 3.51
N PHE A 61 19.95 -3.85 2.85
CA PHE A 61 21.23 -3.35 2.35
C PHE A 61 21.80 -2.27 3.27
N GLY A 62 20.99 -1.26 3.63
CA GLY A 62 21.39 -0.12 4.44
C GLY A 62 20.85 -0.14 5.86
N SER A 63 20.97 1.01 6.54
CA SER A 63 20.33 1.25 7.84
C SER A 63 18.81 1.40 7.70
N PHE A 64 18.38 1.98 6.58
CA PHE A 64 17.00 2.08 6.13
C PHE A 64 17.01 1.96 4.61
N ASP A 65 16.18 1.07 4.08
CA ASP A 65 16.03 0.83 2.66
C ASP A 65 14.64 1.26 2.20
N ALA A 66 14.57 1.79 0.98
CA ALA A 66 13.30 2.03 0.32
C ALA A 66 12.74 0.69 -0.21
N PHE A 67 11.43 0.52 -0.12
CA PHE A 67 10.74 -0.62 -0.72
C PHE A 67 9.66 -0.17 -1.71
N LEU A 68 9.41 -1.05 -2.69
CA LEU A 68 8.24 -1.05 -3.55
C LEU A 68 7.68 -2.47 -3.55
N ILE A 69 6.39 -2.61 -3.24
CA ILE A 69 5.69 -3.89 -3.29
C ILE A 69 4.47 -3.78 -4.19
N GLN A 70 4.10 -4.91 -4.79
CA GLN A 70 2.89 -5.04 -5.60
C GLN A 70 1.98 -6.16 -5.08
N TYR A 71 0.68 -5.93 -5.16
CA TYR A 71 -0.35 -6.92 -4.90
C TYR A 71 -1.30 -7.00 -6.09
N LYS A 72 -1.62 -8.22 -6.49
CA LYS A 72 -2.56 -8.54 -7.55
C LYS A 72 -3.53 -9.61 -7.05
#